data_AF-A0A967LDP7-F1
#
_entry.id   AF-A0A967LDP7-F1
#
_cell.length_a   1.000
_cell.length_b   1.000
_cell.length_c   1.000
_cell.angle_alpha   90.00
_cell.angle_beta   90.00
_cell.angle_gamma   90.00
#
_symmetry.space_group_name_H-M   'P 1'
#
loop_
_entity.id
_entity.type
_entity.pdbx_description
1 polymer ?
#
loop_
_entity_poly.entity_id
_entity_poly.type
_entity_poly.pdbx_seq_one_letter_code
_entity_poly.pdbx_strand_id
1 'polypeptide(L)' 'ALVPDLFINEILTHSVIPQIDRIELHNPNPGDLDAGGWFLTDDLSQPEKFRLPEPTIVPGGGFLIFDENDFNPTPGIDPS' A
#
# COMPACT_ATOMS: atom_id res chain seq x y z
N ALA A 1 -13.41 -14.45 -10.71
CA ALA A 1 -12.39 -15.08 -9.86
C ALA A 1 -12.55 -14.55 -8.45
N LEU A 2 -12.19 -15.33 -7.42
CA LEU A 2 -12.11 -14.79 -6.06
C LEU A 2 -10.89 -13.86 -6.00
N VAL A 3 -11.06 -12.68 -5.40
CA VAL A 3 -9.96 -11.79 -5.07
C VAL A 3 -9.39 -12.29 -3.74
N PRO A 4 -8.09 -12.62 -3.65
CA PRO A 4 -7.48 -13.05 -2.38
C PRO A 4 -7.51 -11.90 -1.36
N ASP A 5 -7.61 -12.25 -0.08
CA ASP A 5 -7.61 -11.24 0.98
C ASP A 5 -6.23 -10.57 1.08
N LEU A 6 -6.23 -9.24 1.19
CA LEU A 6 -5.06 -8.44 1.57
C LEU A 6 -5.59 -7.31 2.46
N PHE A 7 -5.02 -7.17 3.64
CA PHE A 7 -5.53 -6.24 4.64
C PHE A 7 -4.60 -5.04 4.80
N ILE A 8 -5.18 -3.89 5.09
CA ILE A 8 -4.45 -2.79 5.72
C ILE A 8 -4.27 -3.18 7.19
N ASN A 9 -3.03 -3.38 7.63
CA ASN A 9 -2.71 -3.78 9.00
C ASN A 9 -2.44 -2.57 9.91
N GLU A 10 -1.65 -1.62 9.42
CA GLU A 10 -1.29 -0.40 10.15
C GLU A 10 -1.26 0.80 9.21
N ILE A 11 -1.58 1.98 9.74
CA ILE A 11 -1.36 3.26 9.07
C ILE A 11 -0.66 4.18 10.09
N LEU A 12 0.51 4.70 9.73
CA LEU A 12 1.21 5.75 10.45
C LEU A 12 1.01 7.07 9.73
N THR A 13 0.20 7.96 10.31
CA THR A 13 -0.17 9.28 9.76
C THR A 13 0.28 10.45 10.64
N HIS A 14 0.97 10.13 11.75
CA HIS A 14 1.51 11.11 12.67
C HIS A 14 2.91 10.66 13.09
N SER A 15 3.85 10.87 12.17
CA SER A 15 5.24 10.49 12.32
C SER A 15 6.07 11.58 13.01
N VAL A 16 7.12 11.16 13.73
CA VAL A 16 8.16 12.05 14.25
C VAL A 16 9.48 11.63 13.64
N ILE A 17 10.21 12.59 13.07
CA ILE A 17 11.51 12.36 12.44
C ILE A 17 12.41 11.51 13.35
N PRO A 18 13.02 10.42 12.83
CA PRO A 18 13.20 10.11 11.41
C PRO A 18 12.11 9.23 10.79
N GLN A 19 11.01 8.96 11.49
CA GLN A 19 9.89 8.23 10.89
C GLN A 19 9.15 9.11 9.89
N ILE A 20 8.58 8.47 8.89
CA ILE A 20 7.74 9.09 7.85
C ILE A 20 6.42 8.32 7.76
N ASP A 21 5.42 8.95 7.15
CA ASP A 21 4.10 8.36 7.03
C ASP A 21 4.14 7.10 6.17
N ARG A 22 3.40 6.08 6.58
CA ARG A 22 3.42 4.77 5.92
C ARG A 22 2.13 3.99 6.11
N ILE A 23 1.90 3.06 5.20
CA ILE A 23 0.86 2.04 5.27
C ILE A 23 1.50 0.66 5.25
N GLU A 24 1.01 -0.25 6.09
CA GLU A 24 1.41 -1.66 6.11
C GLU A 24 0.28 -2.53 5.60
N LEU A 25 0.60 -3.37 4.61
CA LEU A 25 -0.27 -4.39 4.05
C LEU A 25 0.09 -5.76 4.63
N HIS A 26 -0.92 -6.54 5.00
CA HIS A 26 -0.75 -7.90 5.51
C HIS A 26 -1.45 -8.90 4.58
N ASN A 27 -0.71 -9.91 4.14
CA ASN A 27 -1.25 -11.07 3.44
C ASN A 27 -1.60 -12.17 4.46
N PRO A 28 -2.88 -12.38 4.80
CA PRO A 28 -3.30 -13.41 5.75
C PRO A 28 -3.26 -14.83 5.15
N ASN A 29 -3.07 -14.96 3.84
CA ASN A 29 -3.15 -16.23 3.13
C ASN A 29 -1.88 -17.07 3.37
N PRO A 30 -1.95 -18.40 3.25
CA PRO A 30 -0.79 -19.27 3.43
C PRO A 30 0.23 -19.21 2.29
N GLY A 31 -0.09 -18.56 1.16
CA GLY A 31 0.78 -18.44 -0.01
C GLY A 31 1.04 -16.99 -0.40
N ASP A 32 2.11 -16.80 -1.17
CA ASP A 32 2.51 -15.50 -1.69
C ASP A 32 1.41 -14.90 -2.57
N LEU A 33 1.18 -13.60 -2.41
CA LEU A 33 0.23 -12.82 -3.18
C LEU A 33 0.97 -11.80 -4.03
N ASP A 34 0.79 -11.84 -5.35
CA ASP A 34 1.15 -10.73 -6.23
C ASP A 34 0.00 -9.73 -6.27
N ALA A 35 0.18 -8.61 -5.56
CA ALA A 35 -0.70 -7.45 -5.56
C ALA A 35 -0.27 -6.38 -6.59
N GLY A 36 0.68 -6.72 -7.48
CA GLY A 36 1.10 -5.83 -8.55
C GLY A 36 -0.10 -5.32 -9.36
N GLY A 37 -0.12 -4.02 -9.60
CA GLY A 37 -1.19 -3.37 -10.35
C GLY A 37 -2.48 -3.10 -9.58
N TRP A 38 -2.58 -3.48 -8.31
CA TRP A 38 -3.67 -3.03 -7.42
C TRP A 38 -3.51 -1.54 -7.11
N PHE A 39 -4.53 -0.93 -6.51
CA PHE A 39 -4.51 0.50 -6.16
C PHE A 39 -4.76 0.76 -4.69
N LEU A 40 -4.03 1.74 -4.14
CA LEU A 40 -4.32 2.39 -2.86
C LEU A 40 -4.97 3.74 -3.12
N THR A 41 -5.97 4.06 -2.31
CA THR A 41 -6.69 5.34 -2.35
C THR A 41 -7.28 5.65 -0.98
N ASP A 42 -7.28 6.94 -0.64
CA ASP A 42 -8.01 7.53 0.48
C ASP A 42 -9.30 8.23 0.01
N ASP A 43 -9.55 8.26 -1.29
CA ASP A 43 -10.67 8.94 -1.93
C ASP A 43 -11.46 7.97 -2.81
N LEU A 44 -12.67 7.61 -2.37
CA LEU A 44 -13.54 6.69 -3.11
C LEU A 44 -14.01 7.25 -4.47
N SER A 45 -13.90 8.56 -4.71
CA SER A 45 -14.17 9.16 -6.02
C SER A 45 -12.98 9.04 -6.98
N GLN A 46 -11.79 8.74 -6.46
CA GLN A 46 -10.55 8.53 -7.22
C GLN A 46 -9.90 7.20 -6.81
N PRO A 47 -10.49 6.05 -7.18
CA PRO A 47 -10.04 4.75 -6.68
C PRO A 47 -8.64 4.34 -7.17
N GLU A 48 -8.10 4.99 -8.21
CA GLU A 48 -6.85 4.63 -8.90
C GLU A 48 -5.71 5.63 -8.62
N LYS A 49 -5.59 6.14 -7.38
CA LYS A 49 -4.59 7.16 -7.00
C LYS A 49 -3.15 6.65 -7.04
N PHE A 50 -2.84 5.59 -6.28
CA PHE A 50 -1.50 5.00 -6.24
C PHE A 50 -1.55 3.55 -6.69
N ARG A 51 -0.89 3.23 -7.80
CA ARG A 51 -0.78 1.86 -8.31
C ARG A 51 0.42 1.15 -7.70
N LEU A 52 0.20 -0.02 -7.10
CA LEU A 52 1.29 -0.86 -6.61
C LEU A 52 2.19 -1.27 -7.81
N PRO A 53 3.53 -1.15 -7.70
CA PRO A 53 4.44 -1.55 -8.76
C PRO A 53 4.27 -3.02 -9.19
N GLU A 54 4.63 -3.34 -10.44
CA GLU A 54 4.58 -4.72 -10.93
C GLU A 54 6.01 -5.30 -11.05
N PRO A 55 6.30 -6.44 -10.40
CA PRO A 55 5.46 -7.18 -9.46
C PRO A 55 5.45 -6.56 -8.05
N THR A 56 4.40 -6.82 -7.26
CA THR A 56 4.39 -6.55 -5.82
C THR A 56 4.04 -7.82 -5.07
N ILE A 57 5.05 -8.53 -4.58
CA ILE A 57 4.87 -9.81 -3.88
C ILE A 57 4.81 -9.59 -2.37
N VAL A 58 3.69 -9.99 -1.76
CA VAL A 58 3.54 -10.07 -0.30
C VAL A 58 3.60 -11.55 0.10
N PRO A 59 4.64 -11.99 0.83
CA PRO A 59 4.76 -13.39 1.26
C PRO A 59 3.54 -13.86 2.06
N GLY A 60 3.23 -15.17 2.03
CA GLY A 60 2.16 -15.74 2.85
C GLY A 60 2.37 -15.49 4.35
N GLY A 61 1.36 -14.93 5.04
CA GLY A 61 1.45 -14.46 6.44
C GLY A 61 2.39 -13.26 6.64
N GLY A 62 2.87 -12.65 5.55
CA GLY A 62 3.85 -11.59 5.54
C GLY A 62 3.25 -10.20 5.43
N PHE A 63 4.14 -9.21 5.55
CA PHE A 63 3.81 -7.79 5.54
C PHE A 63 4.62 -7.06 4.47
N LEU A 64 4.04 -5.98 3.95
CA LEU A 64 4.68 -5.07 3.00
C LEU A 64 4.36 -3.63 3.41
N ILE A 65 5.35 -2.75 3.36
CA ILE A 65 5.20 -1.34 3.72
C ILE A 65 5.37 -0.47 2.47
N PHE A 66 4.51 0.52 2.32
CA PHE A 66 4.70 1.68 1.43
C PHE A 66 4.76 2.95 2.28
N ASP A 67 5.69 3.85 1.97
CA ASP A 67 5.86 5.11 2.69
C ASP A 67 5.55 6.34 1.82
N GLU A 68 5.55 7.53 2.42
CA GLU A 68 5.18 8.77 1.72
C GLU A 68 6.05 9.07 0.50
N ASN A 69 7.28 8.55 0.40
CA ASN A 69 8.08 8.72 -0.80
C ASN A 69 7.56 7.87 -1.96
N ASP A 70 6.85 6.77 -1.68
CA ASP A 70 6.24 5.91 -2.68
C ASP A 70 4.98 6.56 -3.29
N PHE A 71 4.04 7.00 -2.43
CA PHE A 71 2.75 7.53 -2.87
C PHE A 71 2.70 9.05 -3.06
N ASN A 72 3.63 9.80 -2.48
CA ASN A 72 3.75 11.26 -2.63
C ASN A 72 5.17 11.69 -3.06
N PRO A 73 5.69 11.19 -4.21
CA PRO A 73 7.06 11.48 -4.65
C PRO A 73 7.26 12.96 -5.03
N THR A 74 6.18 13.73 -5.22
CA THR A 74 6.22 15.17 -5.51
C THR A 74 5.23 15.91 -4.60
N PRO A 75 5.64 16.28 -3.37
CA PRO A 75 4.77 16.90 -2.39
C PRO A 75 3.97 18.11 -2.92
N GLY A 76 2.66 18.07 -2.72
CA GLY A 76 1.74 19.15 -3.09
C GLY A 76 1.19 19.09 -4.53
N ILE A 77 1.43 17.98 -5.23
CA ILE A 77 0.87 17.71 -6.57
C ILE A 77 0.11 16.38 -6.54
N ASP A 78 -1.16 16.40 -6.94
CA ASP A 78 -1.95 15.17 -7.10
C ASP A 78 -1.37 14.25 -8.21
N PRO A 79 -1.46 12.92 -8.06
CA PRO A 79 -1.96 12.21 -6.89
C PRO A 79 -0.87 12.17 -5.80
N SER A 80 -1.15 12.81 -4.67
CA SER A 80 -0.40 12.68 -3.42
C SER A 80 -1.18 11.85 -2.42
#